data_AF-A0A6F7VWX3-F1
#
_entry.id   AF-A0A6F7VWX3-F1
#
_cell.length_a   1.000
_cell.length_b   1.000
_cell.length_c   1.000
_cell.angle_alpha   90.00
_cell.angle_beta   90.00
_cell.angle_gamma   90.00
#
_symmetry.space_group_name_H-M   'P 1'
#
loop_
_entity.id
_entity.type
_entity.pdbx_description
1 polymer ?
#
loop_
_entity_poly.entity_id
_entity_poly.type
_entity_poly.pdbx_seq_one_letter_code
_entity_poly.pdbx_strand_id
1 'polypeptide(L)' 'MRGGPVLPRDEIEARPDVDRLVVGIRRRSPVGKALLGSVSRRLLLESPVPVVAVKPPA' A
#
# COMPACT_ATOMS: atom_id res chain seq x y z
N MET A 1 -1.57 0.44 23.74
CA MET A 1 -1.12 1.71 23.12
C MET A 1 -0.03 1.37 22.11
N ARG A 2 -0.39 1.09 20.86
CA ARG A 2 0.59 0.91 19.77
C ARG A 2 0.34 2.07 18.84
N GLY A 3 1.34 2.94 18.64
CA GLY A 3 1.28 3.97 17.61
C GLY A 3 0.83 3.29 16.32
N GLY A 4 -0.31 3.72 15.79
CA GLY A 4 -0.75 3.25 14.48
C GLY A 4 0.37 3.52 13.47
N PRO A 5 0.46 2.73 12.38
CA PRO A 5 1.40 3.03 11.32
C PRO A 5 1.23 4.49 10.92
N VAL A 6 2.35 5.23 10.93
CA VAL A 6 2.40 6.59 10.37
C VAL A 6 1.74 6.51 8.99
N LEU A 7 0.71 7.31 8.76
CA LEU A 7 -0.10 7.19 7.56
C LEU A 7 0.82 7.44 6.36
N PRO A 8 0.93 6.52 5.39
CA PRO A 8 1.85 6.71 4.27
C PRO A 8 1.50 7.94 3.42
N ARG A 9 0.26 8.43 3.51
CA ARG A 9 -0.21 9.63 2.82
C ARG A 9 0.56 10.86 3.24
N ASP A 10 0.70 11.10 4.55
CA ASP A 10 1.34 12.31 5.08
C ASP A 10 2.81 12.37 4.65
N GLU A 11 3.46 11.22 4.56
CA GLU A 11 4.85 11.10 4.08
C GLU A 11 4.99 11.32 2.57
N ILE A 12 4.00 10.90 1.77
CA ILE A 12 3.96 11.20 0.34
C ILE A 12 3.68 12.70 0.12
N GLU A 13 2.79 13.30 0.90
CA GLU A 13 2.49 14.74 0.81
C GLU A 13 3.69 15.62 1.20
N ALA A 14 4.52 15.15 2.15
CA ALA A 14 5.78 15.79 2.50
C ALA A 14 6.86 15.67 1.40
N ARG A 15 6.63 14.86 0.38
CA ARG A 15 7.58 14.56 -0.70
C ARG A 15 6.97 14.83 -2.08
N PRO A 16 6.85 16.12 -2.47
CA PRO A 16 6.23 16.51 -3.74
C PRO A 16 7.01 16.05 -4.97
N ASP A 17 8.25 15.56 -4.79
CA ASP A 17 9.09 14.94 -5.82
C ASP A 17 8.69 13.49 -6.17
N VAL A 18 7.77 12.88 -5.41
CA VAL A 18 7.36 11.50 -5.63
C VAL A 18 6.21 11.45 -6.63
N ASP A 19 6.47 10.91 -7.82
CA ASP A 19 5.45 10.79 -8.87
C ASP A 19 4.65 9.48 -8.85
N ARG A 20 5.08 8.48 -8.06
CA ARG A 20 4.45 7.15 -8.01
C ARG A 20 4.79 6.38 -6.74
N LEU A 21 3.83 5.59 -6.27
CA LEU A 21 3.98 4.65 -5.18
C LEU A 21 3.99 3.20 -5.69
N VAL A 22 4.87 2.36 -5.16
CA VAL A 22 4.91 0.92 -5.47
C VAL A 22 4.62 0.11 -4.21
N VAL A 23 3.64 -0.78 -4.28
CA VAL A 23 3.24 -1.66 -3.17
C VAL A 23 3.32 -3.13 -3.58
N GLY A 24 4.01 -3.94 -2.79
CA GLY A 24 4.02 -5.39 -2.96
C GLY A 24 2.70 -6.00 -2.50
N ILE A 25 2.10 -6.88 -3.30
CA ILE A 25 0.94 -7.68 -2.90
C ILE A 25 1.37 -9.10 -2.55
N ARG A 26 1.07 -9.58 -1.35
CA ARG A 26 1.49 -10.93 -0.92
C ARG A 26 0.57 -11.99 -1.54
N ARG A 27 1.13 -13.05 -2.15
CA ARG A 27 0.37 -14.28 -2.44
C ARG A 27 0.00 -14.92 -1.10
N ARG A 28 -1.29 -15.15 -0.85
CA ARG A 28 -1.74 -15.93 0.32
C ARG A 28 -2.17 -17.33 -0.11
N SER A 29 -2.06 -18.27 0.83
CA SER A 29 -2.46 -19.68 0.73
C SER A 29 -3.99 -19.84 0.56
N PRO A 30 -4.51 -21.06 0.29
CA PRO A 30 -5.95 -21.33 0.11
C PRO A 30 -6.86 -20.80 1.23
N VAL A 31 -6.34 -20.66 2.46
CA VAL A 31 -7.05 -20.15 3.64
C VAL A 31 -7.06 -18.61 3.71
N GLY A 32 -6.22 -17.94 2.93
CA GLY A 32 -6.04 -16.49 2.96
C GLY A 32 -6.50 -15.77 1.69
N LYS A 33 -7.61 -16.20 1.07
CA LYS A 33 -8.17 -15.57 -0.14
C LYS A 33 -8.26 -14.03 0.01
N ALA A 34 -7.66 -13.32 -0.95
CA ALA A 34 -7.92 -11.94 -1.36
C ALA A 34 -8.01 -10.80 -0.30
N LEU A 35 -7.39 -10.94 0.88
CA LEU A 35 -7.33 -9.79 1.81
C LEU A 35 -6.13 -8.90 1.49
N LEU A 36 -6.40 -7.81 0.77
CA LEU A 36 -5.52 -6.67 0.68
C LEU A 36 -5.34 -6.09 2.10
N GLY A 37 -4.10 -5.85 2.55
CA GLY A 37 -3.86 -5.25 3.86
C GLY A 37 -4.56 -3.89 3.99
N SER A 38 -4.96 -3.50 5.21
CA SER A 38 -5.67 -2.22 5.45
C SER A 38 -4.91 -1.02 4.91
N VAL A 39 -3.59 -1.02 5.05
CA VAL A 39 -2.69 0.00 4.50
C VAL A 39 -2.69 0.00 2.97
N SER A 40 -2.50 -1.16 2.33
CA SER A 40 -2.52 -1.27 0.86
C SER A 40 -3.86 -0.85 0.27
N ARG A 41 -4.98 -1.17 0.95
CA ARG A 41 -6.32 -0.80 0.47
C ARG A 41 -6.50 0.70 0.54
N ARG A 42 -6.11 1.29 1.67
CA ARG A 42 -6.16 2.74 1.84
C ARG A 42 -5.32 3.45 0.80
N LEU A 43 -4.10 2.98 0.56
CA LEU A 43 -3.22 3.55 -0.47
C LEU A 43 -3.81 3.43 -1.88
N LEU A 44 -4.36 2.28 -2.25
CA LEU A 44 -4.99 2.13 -3.56
C LEU A 44 -6.21 3.04 -3.78
N LEU A 45 -6.92 3.42 -2.71
CA LEU A 45 -8.14 4.22 -2.79
C LEU A 45 -7.90 5.72 -2.58
N GLU A 46 -6.89 6.09 -1.78
CA GLU A 46 -6.70 7.45 -1.26
C GLU A 46 -5.33 8.05 -1.57
N SER A 47 -4.46 7.35 -2.31
CA SER A 47 -3.12 7.88 -2.63
C SER A 47 -3.21 9.15 -3.48
N PRO A 48 -2.44 10.20 -3.16
CA PRO A 48 -2.37 11.43 -3.97
C PRO A 48 -1.63 11.22 -5.30
N VAL A 49 -0.89 10.10 -5.42
CA VAL A 49 -0.08 9.76 -6.60
C VAL A 49 -0.45 8.37 -7.12
N PRO A 50 -0.21 8.06 -8.41
CA PRO A 50 -0.44 6.74 -8.97
C PRO A 50 0.19 5.61 -8.14
N VAL A 51 -0.55 4.51 -7.93
CA VAL A 51 -0.08 3.34 -7.17
C VAL A 51 0.05 2.12 -8.07
N VAL A 52 1.20 1.45 -8.01
CA VAL A 52 1.45 0.18 -8.70
C VAL A 52 1.48 -0.97 -7.71
N ALA A 53 0.57 -1.92 -7.89
CA ALA A 53 0.55 -3.16 -7.12
C ALA A 53 1.37 -4.25 -7.83
N VAL A 54 2.46 -4.71 -7.18
CA VAL A 54 3.37 -5.72 -7.75
C VAL A 54 3.11 -7.08 -7.13
N LYS A 55 2.73 -8.05 -7.97
CA LYS A 55 2.62 -9.46 -7.57
C LYS A 55 4.02 -10.09 -7.52
N PRO A 56 4.34 -10.94 -6.52
CA PRO A 56 5.56 -11.72 -6.54
C PRO A 56 5.60 -12.64 -7.77
N PRO A 57 6.80 -13.04 -8.22
CA PRO A 57 6.97 -14.07 -9.24
C PRO A 57 6.22 -15.37 -8.85
N ALA A 58 5.90 -16.17 -9.87
CA ALA A 58 5.13 -17.41 -9.70
C ALA A 58 5.90 -18.45 -8.86
#